data_AF-A0A8T7JZK9-F1
#
_entry.id   AF-A0A8T7JZK9-F1
#
_cell.length_a   1.000
_cell.length_b   1.000
_cell.length_c   1.000
_cell.angle_alpha   90.00
_cell.angle_beta   90.00
_cell.angle_gamma   90.00
#
_symmetry.space_group_name_H-M   'P 1'
#
loop_
_entity.id
_entity.type
_entity.pdbx_description
1 polymer ?
#
loop_
_entity_poly.entity_id
_entity_poly.type
_entity_poly.pdbx_seq_one_letter_code
_entity_poly.pdbx_strand_id
1 'polypeptide(L)'
;MKITLNKLWGIVLALGWLFDFLFWENPPGINFAIFWTACLIAGFYLLLTSGHRPHRNTLWLLPLFGFFAAVTFLRSEPLTTFLAYTFAMFTLTVFTVTYLGGRWFRYSFADYIARFFSLLASLFIRPITFTADVRKTQAETGFQPSKYNFMPILRGLIIALPIVAIFASLLASADVVFSQRLEDFIEAFKLENLPEYIIRLIYILIIGYALAGVFLHASSQSKDEKLIGEDKPVIPPFLGFIESAIVLGSVVALFAIFVTIQFQYFFGGTTNIHVEGYTYADYARRGFGELVTVAFFALLMLLTLSGVTKRETET
;
A
#
# COMPACT_ATOMS: atom_id res chain seq x y z
N MET A 1 12.22 -14.84 -18.43
CA MET A 1 13.55 -14.34 -17.98
C MET A 1 13.41 -14.08 -16.49
N LYS A 2 14.19 -14.73 -15.60
CA LYS A 2 13.98 -14.58 -14.15
C LYS A 2 14.29 -13.14 -13.70
N ILE A 3 13.58 -12.64 -12.69
CA ILE A 3 13.90 -11.37 -12.03
C ILE A 3 15.36 -11.44 -11.57
N THR A 4 16.22 -10.54 -12.04
CA THR A 4 17.63 -10.50 -11.61
C THR A 4 17.74 -9.77 -10.28
N LEU A 5 18.51 -10.33 -9.34
CA LEU A 5 18.68 -9.81 -7.98
C LEU A 5 19.03 -8.32 -7.93
N ASN A 6 19.99 -7.88 -8.76
CA ASN A 6 20.45 -6.48 -8.78
C ASN A 6 19.36 -5.51 -9.24
N LYS A 7 18.52 -5.89 -10.22
CA LYS A 7 17.41 -5.05 -10.68
C LYS A 7 16.33 -4.91 -9.63
N LEU A 8 15.99 -6.00 -8.92
CA LEU A 8 15.02 -5.98 -7.83
C LEU A 8 15.47 -5.00 -6.74
N TRP A 9 16.66 -5.20 -6.17
CA TRP A 9 17.15 -4.37 -5.08
C TRP A 9 17.40 -2.92 -5.49
N GLY A 10 17.91 -2.67 -6.70
CA GLY A 10 18.12 -1.31 -7.20
C GLY A 10 16.82 -0.52 -7.29
N ILE A 11 15.76 -1.12 -7.83
CA ILE A 11 14.43 -0.47 -7.92
C ILE A 11 13.81 -0.26 -6.56
N VAL A 12 13.91 -1.26 -5.70
CA VAL A 12 13.35 -1.24 -4.35
C VAL A 12 14.03 -0.19 -3.46
N LEU A 13 15.35 -0.04 -3.56
CA LEU A 13 16.09 1.02 -2.85
C LEU A 13 15.76 2.41 -3.40
N ALA A 14 15.62 2.55 -4.73
CA ALA A 14 15.20 3.80 -5.34
C ALA A 14 13.78 4.21 -4.88
N LEU A 15 12.85 3.25 -4.76
CA LEU A 15 11.52 3.50 -4.19
C LEU A 15 11.59 3.85 -2.70
N GLY A 16 12.44 3.18 -1.91
CA GLY A 16 12.64 3.55 -0.51
C GLY A 16 13.16 4.98 -0.35
N TRP A 17 14.09 5.41 -1.21
CA TRP A 17 14.59 6.79 -1.22
C TRP A 17 13.53 7.79 -1.71
N LEU A 18 12.72 7.40 -2.69
CA LEU A 18 11.57 8.20 -3.12
C LEU A 18 10.55 8.37 -1.99
N PHE A 19 10.32 7.33 -1.17
CA PHE A 19 9.45 7.42 0.00
C PHE A 19 9.98 8.43 1.01
N ASP A 20 11.26 8.33 1.36
CA ASP A 20 11.95 9.29 2.23
C ASP A 20 11.75 10.73 1.73
N PHE A 21 12.06 10.99 0.46
CA PHE A 21 11.90 12.31 -0.15
C PHE A 21 10.46 12.83 -0.12
N LEU A 22 9.47 11.96 -0.34
CA LEU A 22 8.06 12.35 -0.43
C LEU A 22 7.37 12.49 0.93
N PHE A 23 7.76 11.74 1.95
CA PHE A 23 7.05 11.71 3.24
C PHE A 23 7.83 12.35 4.38
N TRP A 24 9.11 12.66 4.19
CA TRP A 24 9.86 13.44 5.18
C TRP A 24 9.28 14.84 5.31
N GLU A 25 8.80 15.20 6.51
CA GLU A 25 8.19 16.49 6.87
C GLU A 25 7.00 16.94 6.00
N ASN A 26 6.47 16.05 5.15
CA ASN A 26 5.43 16.38 4.19
C ASN A 26 4.15 15.56 4.43
N PRO A 27 2.96 16.18 4.34
CA PRO A 27 1.71 15.46 4.49
C PRO A 27 1.49 14.47 3.33
N PRO A 28 0.81 13.35 3.57
CA PRO A 28 0.66 12.28 2.59
C PRO A 28 -0.10 12.69 1.33
N GLY A 29 -1.15 13.53 1.39
CA GLY A 29 -2.06 13.92 0.29
C GLY A 29 -1.68 13.47 -1.13
N ILE A 30 -0.95 14.32 -1.87
CA ILE A 30 -0.49 14.04 -3.24
C ILE A 30 0.72 13.09 -3.28
N ASN A 31 1.56 13.13 -2.25
CA ASN A 31 2.77 12.33 -2.12
C ASN A 31 2.45 10.82 -2.07
N PHE A 32 1.33 10.46 -1.46
CA PHE A 32 0.73 9.14 -1.45
C PHE A 32 0.39 8.68 -2.87
N ALA A 33 -0.34 9.50 -3.64
CA ALA A 33 -0.72 9.16 -5.00
C ALA A 33 0.53 8.99 -5.89
N ILE A 34 1.52 9.88 -5.77
CA ILE A 34 2.78 9.80 -6.51
C ILE A 34 3.54 8.53 -6.16
N PHE A 35 3.76 8.28 -4.87
CA PHE A 35 4.55 7.15 -4.39
C PHE A 35 3.95 5.81 -4.82
N TRP A 36 2.65 5.60 -4.58
CA TRP A 36 2.01 4.34 -4.91
C TRP A 36 1.86 4.12 -6.42
N THR A 37 1.72 5.19 -7.21
CA THR A 37 1.80 5.12 -8.67
C THR A 37 3.20 4.74 -9.13
N ALA A 38 4.25 5.30 -8.52
CA ALA A 38 5.63 4.91 -8.80
C ALA A 38 5.89 3.43 -8.45
N CYS A 39 5.39 2.95 -7.32
CA CYS A 39 5.44 1.53 -6.94
C CYS A 39 4.73 0.63 -7.97
N LEU A 40 3.56 1.04 -8.47
CA LEU A 40 2.86 0.31 -9.54
C LEU A 40 3.69 0.25 -10.83
N ILE A 41 4.20 1.39 -11.30
CA ILE A 41 5.00 1.48 -12.53
C ILE A 41 6.26 0.60 -12.40
N ALA A 42 6.96 0.70 -11.27
CA ALA A 42 8.14 -0.09 -10.97
C ALA A 42 7.84 -1.60 -10.92
N GLY A 43 6.73 -1.99 -10.27
CA GLY A 43 6.25 -3.37 -10.23
C GLY A 43 5.92 -3.90 -11.62
N PHE A 44 5.20 -3.11 -12.44
CA PHE A 44 4.91 -3.44 -13.84
C PHE A 44 6.18 -3.64 -14.65
N TYR A 45 7.12 -2.70 -14.56
CA TYR A 45 8.39 -2.77 -15.25
C TYR A 45 9.17 -4.05 -14.87
N LEU A 46 9.27 -4.36 -13.57
CA LEU A 46 9.93 -5.58 -13.07
C LEU A 46 9.25 -6.87 -13.56
N LEU A 47 7.93 -6.94 -13.48
CA LEU A 47 7.16 -8.14 -13.80
C LEU A 47 7.13 -8.38 -15.32
N LEU A 48 6.90 -7.34 -16.12
CA LEU A 48 6.88 -7.41 -17.58
C LEU A 48 8.25 -7.74 -18.18
N THR A 49 9.33 -7.11 -17.69
CA THR A 49 10.70 -7.44 -18.14
C THR A 49 11.11 -8.86 -17.78
N SER A 50 10.46 -9.45 -16.77
CA SER A 50 10.66 -10.84 -16.38
C SER A 50 9.74 -11.83 -17.12
N GLY A 51 8.84 -11.33 -17.97
CA GLY A 51 7.90 -12.12 -18.76
C GLY A 51 6.60 -12.49 -18.04
N HIS A 52 6.36 -11.96 -16.84
CA HIS A 52 5.11 -12.12 -16.10
C HIS A 52 4.14 -11.03 -16.54
N ARG A 53 3.21 -11.38 -17.44
CA ARG A 53 2.17 -10.46 -17.90
C ARG A 53 0.96 -10.52 -16.97
N PRO A 54 0.34 -9.37 -16.65
CA PRO A 54 -0.86 -9.35 -15.82
C PRO A 54 -2.04 -9.98 -16.56
N HIS A 55 -2.94 -10.59 -15.81
CA HIS A 55 -4.22 -11.03 -16.35
C HIS A 55 -5.12 -9.82 -16.71
N ARG A 56 -5.86 -9.91 -17.82
CA ARG A 56 -6.69 -8.80 -18.33
C ARG A 56 -7.71 -8.30 -17.30
N ASN A 57 -8.33 -9.21 -16.56
CA ASN A 57 -9.33 -8.86 -15.55
C ASN A 57 -8.74 -8.06 -14.39
N THR A 58 -7.47 -8.29 -14.05
CA THR A 58 -6.79 -7.57 -12.95
C THR A 58 -6.52 -6.11 -13.30
N LEU A 59 -6.40 -5.78 -14.60
CA LEU A 59 -6.17 -4.41 -15.07
C LEU A 59 -7.35 -3.47 -14.76
N TRP A 60 -8.57 -3.99 -14.57
CA TRP A 60 -9.72 -3.18 -14.14
C TRP A 60 -9.56 -2.55 -12.76
N LEU A 61 -8.64 -3.07 -11.93
CA LEU A 61 -8.33 -2.48 -10.63
C LEU A 61 -7.47 -1.21 -10.74
N LEU A 62 -6.81 -0.96 -11.89
CA LEU A 62 -6.00 0.24 -12.09
C LEU A 62 -6.81 1.54 -12.15
N PRO A 63 -7.89 1.67 -12.95
CA PRO A 63 -8.72 2.87 -12.90
C PRO A 63 -9.37 3.06 -11.53
N LEU A 64 -9.71 1.98 -10.84
CA LEU A 64 -10.26 2.05 -9.47
C LEU A 64 -9.22 2.58 -8.47
N PHE A 65 -7.99 2.08 -8.54
CA PHE A 65 -6.87 2.62 -7.78
C PHE A 65 -6.64 4.10 -8.11
N GLY A 66 -6.59 4.46 -9.40
CA GLY A 66 -6.38 5.83 -9.85
C GLY A 66 -7.45 6.79 -9.33
N PHE A 67 -8.71 6.36 -9.29
CA PHE A 67 -9.80 7.12 -8.69
C PHE A 67 -9.56 7.38 -7.20
N PHE A 68 -9.31 6.33 -6.39
CA PHE A 68 -9.08 6.50 -4.96
C PHE A 68 -7.80 7.28 -4.65
N ALA A 69 -6.73 7.07 -5.41
CA ALA A 69 -5.51 7.86 -5.32
C ALA A 69 -5.74 9.33 -5.68
N ALA A 70 -6.63 9.65 -6.63
CA ALA A 70 -6.99 11.03 -6.93
C ALA A 70 -7.74 11.70 -5.77
N VAL A 71 -8.64 10.96 -5.12
CA VAL A 71 -9.43 11.48 -3.99
C VAL A 71 -8.53 11.92 -2.82
N THR A 72 -7.36 11.29 -2.61
CA THR A 72 -6.47 11.64 -1.49
C THR A 72 -5.94 13.07 -1.52
N PHE A 73 -5.86 13.69 -2.70
CA PHE A 73 -5.42 15.08 -2.85
C PHE A 73 -6.53 16.03 -3.33
N LEU A 74 -7.61 15.50 -3.93
CA LEU A 74 -8.76 16.31 -4.33
C LEU A 74 -9.71 16.65 -3.17
N ARG A 75 -9.68 15.87 -2.08
CA ARG A 75 -10.57 16.04 -0.93
C ARG A 75 -9.78 16.20 0.36
N SER A 76 -10.23 17.14 1.19
CA SER A 76 -9.64 17.45 2.51
C SER A 76 -10.51 16.98 3.68
N GLU A 77 -11.67 16.38 3.41
CA GLU A 77 -12.57 15.90 4.45
C GLU A 77 -11.99 14.61 5.08
N PRO A 78 -11.76 14.56 6.41
CA PRO A 78 -10.99 13.48 7.05
C PRO A 78 -11.50 12.07 6.78
N LEU A 79 -12.81 11.84 6.83
CA LEU A 79 -13.39 10.52 6.60
C LEU A 79 -13.19 10.07 5.15
N THR A 80 -13.46 10.96 4.19
CA THR A 80 -13.29 10.72 2.75
C THR A 80 -11.84 10.41 2.42
N THR A 81 -10.89 11.20 2.95
CA THR A 81 -9.46 10.99 2.71
C THR A 81 -8.97 9.70 3.36
N PHE A 82 -9.44 9.37 4.57
CA PHE A 82 -9.15 8.09 5.21
C PHE A 82 -9.66 6.89 4.38
N LEU A 83 -10.93 6.93 3.95
CA LEU A 83 -11.50 5.91 3.07
C LEU A 83 -10.71 5.77 1.76
N ALA A 84 -10.29 6.89 1.16
CA ALA A 84 -9.50 6.90 -0.05
C ALA A 84 -8.16 6.18 0.13
N TYR A 85 -7.43 6.44 1.22
CA TYR A 85 -6.20 5.70 1.53
C TYR A 85 -6.47 4.20 1.72
N THR A 86 -7.51 3.84 2.48
CA THR A 86 -7.87 2.45 2.73
C THR A 86 -8.23 1.71 1.44
N PHE A 87 -9.09 2.30 0.60
CA PHE A 87 -9.50 1.67 -0.67
C PHE A 87 -8.37 1.64 -1.70
N ALA A 88 -7.50 2.65 -1.75
CA ALA A 88 -6.30 2.61 -2.59
C ALA A 88 -5.37 1.44 -2.18
N MET A 89 -5.13 1.27 -0.88
CA MET A 89 -4.31 0.16 -0.38
C MET A 89 -4.97 -1.21 -0.59
N PHE A 90 -6.29 -1.29 -0.39
CA PHE A 90 -7.05 -2.51 -0.63
C PHE A 90 -6.99 -2.92 -2.10
N THR A 91 -7.23 -1.98 -3.03
CA THR A 91 -7.18 -2.27 -4.47
C THR A 91 -5.79 -2.69 -4.93
N LEU A 92 -4.72 -2.07 -4.42
CA LEU A 92 -3.34 -2.50 -4.67
C LEU A 92 -3.04 -3.90 -4.13
N THR A 93 -3.57 -4.24 -2.95
CA THR A 93 -3.43 -5.56 -2.35
C THR A 93 -4.09 -6.61 -3.24
N VAL A 94 -5.35 -6.39 -3.63
CA VAL A 94 -6.09 -7.29 -4.52
C VAL A 94 -5.39 -7.40 -5.87
N PHE A 95 -4.90 -6.29 -6.42
CA PHE A 95 -4.13 -6.26 -7.66
C PHE A 95 -2.87 -7.14 -7.58
N THR A 96 -2.09 -7.00 -6.50
CA THR A 96 -0.85 -7.75 -6.28
C THR A 96 -1.13 -9.25 -6.18
N VAL A 97 -2.13 -9.64 -5.39
CA VAL A 97 -2.46 -11.05 -5.17
C VAL A 97 -3.07 -11.69 -6.43
N THR A 98 -3.81 -10.92 -7.22
CA THR A 98 -4.48 -11.44 -8.43
C THR A 98 -3.72 -11.13 -9.71
N TYR A 99 -2.46 -10.70 -9.61
CA TYR A 99 -1.66 -10.24 -10.76
C TYR A 99 -1.63 -11.27 -11.90
N LEU A 100 -1.36 -12.55 -11.60
CA LEU A 100 -1.35 -13.62 -12.61
C LEU A 100 -2.70 -14.34 -12.76
N GLY A 101 -3.48 -14.51 -11.68
CA GLY A 101 -4.71 -15.32 -11.69
C GLY A 101 -5.99 -14.58 -12.11
N GLY A 102 -6.11 -13.29 -11.82
CA GLY A 102 -7.23 -12.45 -12.30
C GLY A 102 -8.66 -12.87 -11.93
N ARG A 103 -8.83 -13.76 -10.95
CA ARG A 103 -10.14 -14.23 -10.45
C ARG A 103 -10.69 -13.39 -9.29
N TRP A 104 -10.30 -12.12 -9.18
CA TRP A 104 -10.69 -11.26 -8.06
C TRP A 104 -12.21 -11.08 -7.89
N PHE A 105 -13.00 -11.20 -8.96
CA PHE A 105 -14.47 -11.16 -8.89
C PHE A 105 -15.12 -12.39 -8.24
N ARG A 106 -14.41 -13.52 -8.17
CA ARG A 106 -14.92 -14.79 -7.62
C ARG A 106 -14.49 -15.02 -6.18
N TYR A 107 -13.73 -14.09 -5.60
CA TYR A 107 -13.18 -14.24 -4.26
C TYR A 107 -14.31 -14.16 -3.23
N SER A 108 -14.32 -15.12 -2.33
CA SER A 108 -15.10 -15.02 -1.10
C SER A 108 -14.45 -14.01 -0.15
N PHE A 109 -15.20 -13.54 0.85
CA PHE A 109 -14.65 -12.70 1.92
C PHE A 109 -13.46 -13.37 2.62
N ALA A 110 -13.54 -14.70 2.83
CA ALA A 110 -12.47 -15.49 3.40
C ALA A 110 -11.21 -15.51 2.51
N ASP A 111 -11.35 -15.52 1.19
CA ASP A 111 -10.23 -15.43 0.26
C ASP A 111 -9.50 -14.10 0.42
N TYR A 112 -10.22 -12.98 0.48
CA TYR A 112 -9.58 -11.67 0.67
C TYR A 112 -8.74 -11.62 1.95
N ILE A 113 -9.28 -12.15 3.06
CA ILE A 113 -8.57 -12.22 4.34
C ILE A 113 -7.34 -13.13 4.25
N ALA A 114 -7.51 -14.37 3.78
CA ALA A 114 -6.42 -15.33 3.68
C ALA A 114 -5.30 -14.80 2.79
N ARG A 115 -5.67 -14.18 1.67
CA ARG A 115 -4.74 -13.56 0.72
C ARG A 115 -4.01 -12.36 1.31
N PHE A 116 -4.69 -11.51 2.08
CA PHE A 116 -4.06 -10.41 2.80
C PHE A 116 -2.97 -10.91 3.75
N PHE A 117 -3.27 -11.93 4.56
CA PHE A 117 -2.27 -12.54 5.45
C PHE A 117 -1.14 -13.24 4.68
N SER A 118 -1.45 -13.88 3.55
CA SER A 118 -0.41 -14.49 2.70
C SER A 118 0.54 -13.44 2.11
N LEU A 119 0.03 -12.25 1.76
CA LEU A 119 0.83 -11.14 1.30
C LEU A 119 1.70 -10.62 2.43
N LEU A 120 1.14 -10.39 3.62
CA LEU A 120 1.91 -9.98 4.82
C LEU A 120 3.04 -10.95 5.14
N ALA A 121 2.77 -12.25 5.17
CA ALA A 121 3.80 -13.26 5.40
C ALA A 121 4.89 -13.22 4.32
N SER A 122 4.50 -12.97 3.07
CA SER A 122 5.43 -12.89 1.95
C SER A 122 6.33 -11.65 1.97
N LEU A 123 5.91 -10.54 2.62
CA LEU A 123 6.77 -9.38 2.87
C LEU A 123 8.04 -9.79 3.62
N PHE A 124 7.89 -10.66 4.63
CA PHE A 124 8.98 -11.08 5.49
C PHE A 124 9.76 -12.26 4.91
N ILE A 125 9.09 -13.25 4.31
CA ILE A 125 9.71 -14.52 3.96
C ILE A 125 10.38 -14.46 2.57
N ARG A 126 9.74 -13.84 1.58
CA ARG A 126 10.17 -13.94 0.17
C ARG A 126 11.54 -13.35 -0.11
N PRO A 127 11.92 -12.16 0.40
CA PRO A 127 13.24 -11.60 0.09
C PRO A 127 14.38 -12.51 0.58
N ILE A 128 14.21 -13.16 1.75
CA ILE A 128 15.18 -14.11 2.30
C ILE A 128 15.24 -15.39 1.47
N THR A 129 14.10 -16.00 1.14
CA THR A 129 14.11 -17.25 0.36
C THR A 129 14.64 -17.01 -1.05
N PHE A 130 14.28 -15.89 -1.68
CA PHE A 130 14.78 -15.53 -3.00
C PHE A 130 16.30 -15.31 -3.03
N THR A 131 16.86 -14.60 -2.04
CA THR A 131 18.32 -14.42 -1.93
C THR A 131 19.03 -15.75 -1.68
N ALA A 132 18.46 -16.63 -0.86
CA ALA A 132 18.98 -17.98 -0.63
C ALA A 132 18.95 -18.85 -1.90
N ASP A 133 17.84 -18.82 -2.66
CA ASP A 133 17.67 -19.57 -3.91
C ASP A 133 18.65 -19.09 -4.99
N VAL A 134 18.84 -17.77 -5.12
CA VAL A 134 19.82 -17.19 -6.04
C VAL A 134 21.24 -17.61 -5.66
N ARG A 135 21.57 -17.57 -4.36
CA ARG A 135 22.90 -17.98 -3.86
C ARG A 135 23.16 -19.48 -4.09
N LYS A 136 22.15 -20.32 -3.88
CA LYS A 136 22.22 -21.77 -4.15
C LYS A 136 22.44 -22.03 -5.64
N THR A 137 21.68 -21.36 -6.50
CA THR A 137 21.82 -21.47 -7.96
C THR A 137 23.21 -21.01 -8.41
N GLN A 138 23.73 -19.91 -7.86
CA GLN A 138 25.08 -19.42 -8.19
C GLN A 138 26.18 -20.41 -7.78
N ALA A 139 26.05 -21.01 -6.60
CA ALA A 139 26.96 -22.06 -6.12
C ALA A 139 26.93 -23.31 -7.01
N GLU A 140 25.74 -23.73 -7.47
CA GLU A 140 25.57 -24.84 -8.41
C GLU A 140 26.14 -24.54 -9.80
N THR A 141 26.06 -23.29 -10.25
CA THR A 141 26.64 -22.85 -11.54
C THR A 141 28.15 -22.55 -11.49
N GLY A 142 28.81 -22.75 -10.34
CA GLY A 142 30.25 -22.48 -10.17
C GLY A 142 30.63 -21.00 -10.23
N PHE A 143 29.67 -20.08 -10.10
CA PHE A 143 29.93 -18.64 -10.12
C PHE A 143 30.54 -18.24 -8.78
N GLN A 144 31.86 -18.00 -8.76
CA GLN A 144 32.56 -17.43 -7.60
C GLN A 144 32.33 -15.91 -7.59
N PRO A 145 31.54 -15.34 -6.65
CA PRO A 145 31.47 -13.90 -6.52
C PRO A 145 32.87 -13.37 -6.18
N SER A 146 33.37 -12.38 -6.94
CA SER A 146 34.65 -11.77 -6.60
C SER A 146 34.52 -11.18 -5.20
N LYS A 147 35.29 -11.71 -4.25
CA LYS A 147 35.32 -11.22 -2.89
C LYS A 147 35.98 -9.83 -2.94
N TYR A 148 35.17 -8.78 -3.02
CA TYR A 148 35.67 -7.42 -2.87
C TYR A 148 36.20 -7.30 -1.44
N ASN A 149 37.52 -7.44 -1.29
CA ASN A 149 38.17 -7.25 0.00
C ASN A 149 38.17 -5.74 0.27
N PHE A 150 37.26 -5.29 1.13
CA PHE A 150 37.22 -3.89 1.60
C PHE A 150 38.37 -3.55 2.58
N MET A 151 39.12 -4.56 3.04
CA MET A 151 40.18 -4.41 4.03
C MET A 151 41.34 -3.47 3.62
N PRO A 152 41.83 -3.49 2.36
CA PRO A 152 42.86 -2.54 1.91
C PRO A 152 42.35 -1.11 1.88
N ILE A 153 41.08 -0.89 1.49
CA ILE A 153 40.45 0.44 1.46
C ILE A 153 40.33 0.98 2.89
N LEU A 154 39.85 0.15 3.82
CA LEU A 154 39.72 0.53 5.24
C LEU A 154 41.08 0.85 5.87
N ARG A 155 42.10 0.02 5.62
CA ARG A 155 43.48 0.28 6.11
C ARG A 155 44.04 1.58 5.52
N GLY A 156 43.85 1.81 4.23
CA GLY A 156 44.26 3.06 3.57
C GLY A 156 43.59 4.28 4.19
N LEU A 157 42.28 4.20 4.46
CA LEU A 157 41.52 5.28 5.10
C LEU A 157 42.04 5.58 6.52
N ILE A 158 42.27 4.55 7.34
CA ILE A 158 42.78 4.70 8.73
C ILE A 158 44.16 5.38 8.73
N ILE A 159 45.03 5.05 7.78
CA ILE A 159 46.37 5.65 7.68
C ILE A 159 46.29 7.08 7.12
N ALA A 160 45.44 7.33 6.12
CA ALA A 160 45.32 8.62 5.48
C ALA A 160 44.69 9.68 6.40
N LEU A 161 43.70 9.31 7.22
CA LEU A 161 42.94 10.23 8.07
C LEU A 161 43.82 11.13 8.97
N PRO A 162 44.78 10.60 9.78
CA PRO A 162 45.63 11.45 10.61
C PRO A 162 46.55 12.35 9.79
N ILE A 163 47.05 11.87 8.65
CA ILE A 163 47.94 12.65 7.77
C ILE A 163 47.15 13.82 7.16
N VAL A 164 45.96 13.54 6.61
CA VAL A 164 45.07 14.55 6.04
C VAL A 164 44.62 15.56 7.09
N ALA A 165 44.33 15.13 8.32
CA ALA A 165 43.95 16.03 9.41
C ALA A 165 45.06 17.04 9.76
N ILE A 166 46.33 16.59 9.81
CA ILE A 166 47.48 17.48 10.03
C ILE A 166 47.60 18.50 8.89
N PHE A 167 47.54 18.06 7.64
CA PHE A 167 47.63 18.95 6.49
C PHE A 167 46.45 19.93 6.41
N ALA A 168 45.22 19.46 6.67
CA ALA A 168 44.03 20.31 6.68
C ALA A 168 44.14 21.40 7.76
N SER A 169 44.65 21.07 8.94
CA SER A 169 44.89 22.05 10.02
C SER A 169 45.95 23.09 9.63
N LEU A 170 47.07 22.66 9.03
CA LEU A 170 48.11 23.57 8.55
C LEU A 170 47.61 24.49 7.43
N LEU A 171 46.83 23.96 6.49
CA LEU A 171 46.23 24.73 5.39
C LEU A 171 45.17 25.72 5.89
N ALA A 172 44.34 25.32 6.86
CA ALA A 172 43.38 26.21 7.51
C ALA A 172 44.07 27.36 8.26
N SER A 173 45.23 27.11 8.87
CA SER A 173 46.03 28.17 9.49
C SER A 173 46.67 29.13 8.48
N ALA A 174 46.86 28.70 7.23
CA ALA A 174 47.55 29.47 6.20
C ALA A 174 46.60 30.31 5.33
N ASP A 175 45.34 29.88 5.17
CA ASP A 175 44.34 30.51 4.31
C ASP A 175 42.97 30.60 4.99
N VAL A 176 42.49 31.84 5.15
CA VAL A 176 41.20 32.16 5.79
C VAL A 176 40.01 31.57 5.01
N VAL A 177 40.06 31.56 3.67
CA VAL A 177 38.99 30.99 2.84
C VAL A 177 38.94 29.48 3.01
N PHE A 178 40.10 28.82 3.11
CA PHE A 178 40.15 27.39 3.37
C PHE A 178 39.65 27.04 4.78
N SER A 179 40.01 27.83 5.80
CA SER A 179 39.51 27.64 7.18
C SER A 179 37.99 27.70 7.22
N GLN A 180 37.38 28.73 6.62
CA GLN A 180 35.92 28.87 6.59
C GLN A 180 35.25 27.68 5.89
N ARG A 181 35.78 27.23 4.74
CA ARG A 181 35.21 26.07 4.03
C ARG A 181 35.40 24.76 4.77
N LEU A 182 36.50 24.60 5.51
CA LEU A 182 36.74 23.43 6.34
C LEU A 182 35.80 23.42 7.56
N GLU A 183 35.58 24.58 8.18
CA GLU A 183 34.60 24.77 9.25
C GLU A 183 33.18 24.49 8.76
N ASP A 184 32.76 25.05 7.62
CA ASP A 184 31.46 24.76 6.98
C ASP A 184 31.32 23.26 6.67
N PHE A 185 32.39 22.60 6.22
CA PHE A 185 32.39 21.16 5.92
C PHE A 185 32.26 20.31 7.19
N ILE A 186 32.99 20.66 8.27
CA ILE A 186 32.88 20.00 9.58
C ILE A 186 31.49 20.26 10.17
N GLU A 187 30.96 21.48 9.99
CA GLU A 187 29.63 21.89 10.43
C GLU A 187 28.52 21.15 9.67
N ALA A 188 28.68 20.93 8.36
CA ALA A 188 27.80 20.09 7.56
C ALA A 188 27.84 18.61 7.98
N PHE A 189 28.94 18.15 8.57
CA PHE A 189 29.11 16.81 9.15
C PHE A 189 28.78 16.75 10.65
N LYS A 190 28.24 17.81 11.26
CA LYS A 190 27.82 17.79 12.68
C LYS A 190 26.97 16.55 12.95
N LEU A 191 27.45 15.74 13.90
CA LEU A 191 26.83 14.49 14.34
C LEU A 191 25.43 14.69 14.96
N GLU A 192 24.98 15.93 15.11
CA GLU A 192 23.67 16.31 15.65
C GLU A 192 22.52 15.70 14.82
N ASN A 193 22.66 15.63 13.49
CA ASN A 193 21.67 15.02 12.60
C ASN A 193 21.99 13.57 12.20
N LEU A 194 23.10 12.98 12.68
CA LEU A 194 23.41 11.58 12.38
C LEU A 194 22.36 10.59 12.88
N PRO A 195 21.77 10.74 14.08
CA PRO A 195 20.67 9.89 14.50
C PRO A 195 19.50 9.93 13.51
N GLU A 196 19.18 11.12 12.98
CA GLU A 196 18.13 11.30 11.97
C GLU A 196 18.47 10.55 10.68
N TYR A 197 19.66 10.77 10.11
CA TYR A 197 20.08 10.08 8.88
C TYR A 197 20.12 8.56 9.04
N ILE A 198 20.50 8.06 10.22
CA ILE A 198 20.49 6.63 10.53
C ILE A 198 19.04 6.11 10.57
N ILE A 199 18.13 6.81 11.24
CA ILE A 199 16.70 6.44 11.28
C ILE A 199 16.11 6.43 9.86
N ARG A 200 16.46 7.44 9.04
CA ARG A 200 16.06 7.54 7.64
C ARG A 200 16.53 6.36 6.82
N LEU A 201 17.82 6.05 6.92
CA LEU A 201 18.38 4.88 6.28
C LEU A 201 17.68 3.57 6.72
N ILE A 202 17.40 3.41 8.02
CA ILE A 202 16.74 2.22 8.55
C ILE A 202 15.35 2.05 7.93
N TYR A 203 14.51 3.09 7.91
CA TYR A 203 13.17 2.92 7.33
C TYR A 203 13.19 2.77 5.82
N ILE A 204 14.13 3.42 5.10
CA ILE A 204 14.34 3.20 3.65
C ILE A 204 14.60 1.72 3.38
N LEU A 205 15.46 1.09 4.19
CA LEU A 205 15.77 -0.33 4.08
C LEU A 205 14.57 -1.22 4.42
N ILE A 206 13.79 -0.87 5.46
CA ILE A 206 12.57 -1.62 5.83
C ILE A 206 11.52 -1.55 4.73
N ILE A 207 11.23 -0.35 4.21
CA ILE A 207 10.25 -0.14 3.13
C ILE A 207 10.71 -0.85 1.87
N GLY A 208 12.00 -0.71 1.54
CA GLY A 208 12.57 -1.44 0.43
C GLY A 208 12.36 -2.95 0.60
N TYR A 209 12.79 -3.51 1.72
CA TYR A 209 12.63 -4.93 2.01
C TYR A 209 11.17 -5.41 1.85
N ALA A 210 10.20 -4.65 2.36
CA ALA A 210 8.78 -4.95 2.20
C ALA A 210 8.35 -4.93 0.72
N LEU A 211 8.72 -3.90 -0.05
CA LEU A 211 8.40 -3.81 -1.49
C LEU A 211 9.00 -4.96 -2.30
N ALA A 212 10.20 -5.42 -1.95
CA ALA A 212 10.80 -6.61 -2.55
C ALA A 212 9.91 -7.84 -2.34
N GLY A 213 9.37 -8.01 -1.13
CA GLY A 213 8.43 -9.09 -0.82
C GLY A 213 7.13 -9.03 -1.64
N VAL A 214 6.55 -7.82 -1.79
CA VAL A 214 5.36 -7.58 -2.62
C VAL A 214 5.59 -8.01 -4.08
N PHE A 215 6.68 -7.53 -4.69
CA PHE A 215 6.98 -7.83 -6.09
C PHE A 215 7.28 -9.31 -6.31
N LEU A 216 7.99 -9.95 -5.39
CA LEU A 216 8.26 -11.38 -5.45
C LEU A 216 6.97 -12.21 -5.27
N HIS A 217 6.06 -11.79 -4.39
CA HIS A 217 4.75 -12.42 -4.24
C HIS A 217 3.96 -12.34 -5.56
N ALA A 218 3.84 -11.14 -6.14
CA ALA A 218 3.16 -10.92 -7.41
C ALA A 218 3.74 -11.77 -8.55
N SER A 219 5.04 -12.01 -8.57
CA SER A 219 5.68 -12.83 -9.60
C SER A 219 5.44 -14.34 -9.45
N SER A 220 5.19 -14.85 -8.24
CA SER A 220 5.32 -16.30 -7.97
C SER A 220 4.11 -16.96 -7.31
N GLN A 221 3.37 -16.25 -6.45
CA GLN A 221 2.21 -16.77 -5.71
C GLN A 221 0.87 -16.28 -6.23
N SER A 222 0.84 -15.24 -7.07
CA SER A 222 -0.40 -14.68 -7.60
C SER A 222 -1.08 -15.58 -8.66
N LYS A 223 -0.62 -16.83 -8.80
CA LYS A 223 -1.13 -17.81 -9.75
C LYS A 223 -2.47 -18.36 -9.30
N ASP A 224 -3.17 -19.00 -10.24
CA ASP A 224 -4.49 -19.57 -10.00
C ASP A 224 -4.48 -20.75 -9.02
N GLU A 225 -4.62 -20.45 -7.73
CA GLU A 225 -4.85 -21.41 -6.65
C GLU A 225 -6.35 -21.63 -6.39
N LYS A 226 -6.70 -22.74 -5.72
CA LYS A 226 -8.10 -23.06 -5.40
C LYS A 226 -8.72 -21.99 -4.48
N LEU A 227 -9.93 -21.54 -4.81
CA LEU A 227 -10.65 -20.53 -4.02
C LEU A 227 -11.30 -21.17 -2.80
N ILE A 228 -11.30 -20.46 -1.68
CA ILE A 228 -11.94 -20.89 -0.44
C ILE A 228 -13.45 -20.78 -0.64
N GLY A 229 -14.11 -21.92 -0.81
CA GLY A 229 -15.56 -22.00 -0.92
C GLY A 229 -16.10 -22.46 -2.28
N GLU A 230 -15.24 -22.72 -3.26
CA GLU A 230 -15.66 -23.40 -4.51
C GLU A 230 -16.22 -24.81 -4.21
N ASP A 231 -15.68 -25.50 -3.21
CA ASP A 231 -16.09 -26.89 -2.88
C ASP A 231 -17.07 -26.98 -1.70
N LYS A 232 -17.04 -26.03 -0.74
CA LYS A 232 -17.90 -26.07 0.47
C LYS A 232 -18.23 -24.67 1.01
N PRO A 233 -19.50 -24.37 1.34
CA PRO A 233 -19.86 -23.12 1.99
C PRO A 233 -19.16 -23.01 3.36
N VAL A 234 -18.61 -21.82 3.66
CA VAL A 234 -17.85 -21.55 4.89
C VAL A 234 -18.73 -21.66 6.14
N ILE A 235 -20.01 -21.33 6.01
CA ILE A 235 -21.01 -21.43 7.09
C ILE A 235 -22.19 -22.23 6.53
N PRO A 236 -22.66 -23.27 7.24
CA PRO A 236 -23.88 -23.96 6.83
C PRO A 236 -25.08 -23.01 6.95
N PRO A 237 -25.96 -22.93 5.93
CA PRO A 237 -27.14 -22.10 6.01
C PRO A 237 -28.06 -22.59 7.13
N PHE A 238 -28.49 -21.67 8.00
CA PHE A 238 -29.37 -21.97 9.13
C PHE A 238 -30.65 -21.10 9.13
N LEU A 239 -30.65 -19.98 8.40
CA LEU A 239 -31.82 -19.14 8.19
C LEU A 239 -32.56 -19.60 6.94
N GLY A 240 -33.89 -19.70 7.02
CA GLY A 240 -34.74 -19.94 5.87
C GLY A 240 -34.90 -18.69 5.01
N PHE A 241 -35.53 -18.87 3.85
CA PHE A 241 -35.82 -17.79 2.91
C PHE A 241 -36.77 -16.75 3.53
N ILE A 242 -37.80 -17.21 4.26
CA ILE A 242 -38.84 -16.35 4.85
C ILE A 242 -38.25 -15.42 5.91
N GLU A 243 -37.45 -15.95 6.85
CA GLU A 243 -36.83 -15.13 7.90
C GLU A 243 -35.90 -14.07 7.30
N SER A 244 -35.12 -14.46 6.29
CA SER A 244 -34.20 -13.56 5.60
C SER A 244 -34.93 -12.49 4.80
N ALA A 245 -36.05 -12.85 4.16
CA ALA A 245 -36.91 -11.92 3.44
C ALA A 245 -37.59 -10.91 4.37
N ILE A 246 -38.04 -11.34 5.57
CA ILE A 246 -38.63 -10.44 6.57
C ILE A 246 -37.60 -9.42 7.07
N VAL A 247 -36.38 -9.87 7.41
CA VAL A 247 -35.31 -8.98 7.85
C VAL A 247 -34.96 -7.97 6.77
N LEU A 248 -34.70 -8.44 5.54
CA LEU A 248 -34.34 -7.57 4.42
C LEU A 248 -35.48 -6.60 4.06
N GLY A 249 -36.71 -7.10 4.01
CA GLY A 249 -37.91 -6.31 3.72
C GLY A 249 -38.15 -5.21 4.77
N SER A 250 -37.94 -5.51 6.06
CA SER A 250 -38.08 -4.53 7.14
C SER A 250 -37.07 -3.39 7.02
N VAL A 251 -35.82 -3.71 6.68
CA VAL A 251 -34.75 -2.71 6.48
C VAL A 251 -35.03 -1.88 5.23
N VAL A 252 -35.50 -2.49 4.15
CA VAL A 252 -35.93 -1.78 2.93
C VAL A 252 -37.08 -0.82 3.23
N ALA A 253 -38.07 -1.24 4.02
CA ALA A 253 -39.17 -0.38 4.43
C ALA A 253 -38.68 0.81 5.27
N LEU A 254 -37.76 0.59 6.22
CA LEU A 254 -37.15 1.65 7.00
C LEU A 254 -36.39 2.66 6.11
N PHE A 255 -35.61 2.18 5.14
CA PHE A 255 -34.93 3.06 4.18
C PHE A 255 -35.92 3.81 3.28
N ALA A 256 -37.02 3.19 2.85
CA ALA A 256 -38.05 3.86 2.07
C ALA A 256 -38.70 5.02 2.86
N ILE A 257 -38.99 4.81 4.15
CA ILE A 257 -39.48 5.86 5.05
C ILE A 257 -38.44 6.98 5.18
N PHE A 258 -37.18 6.63 5.43
CA PHE A 258 -36.09 7.60 5.54
C PHE A 258 -35.94 8.45 4.26
N VAL A 259 -35.92 7.81 3.09
CA VAL A 259 -35.84 8.50 1.78
C VAL A 259 -37.06 9.40 1.55
N THR A 260 -38.26 8.97 1.95
CA THR A 260 -39.48 9.78 1.82
C THR A 260 -39.39 11.06 2.64
N ILE A 261 -38.91 10.97 3.90
CA ILE A 261 -38.69 12.13 4.77
C ILE A 261 -37.63 13.06 4.17
N GLN A 262 -36.50 12.51 3.70
CA GLN A 262 -35.43 13.28 3.06
C GLN A 262 -35.92 14.00 1.79
N PHE A 263 -36.76 13.34 0.98
CA PHE A 263 -37.33 13.93 -0.23
C PHE A 263 -38.25 15.11 0.10
N GLN A 264 -39.14 14.96 1.07
CA GLN A 264 -40.00 16.04 1.55
C GLN A 264 -39.19 17.23 2.08
N TYR A 265 -38.07 16.97 2.77
CA TYR A 265 -37.19 18.02 3.26
C TYR A 265 -36.46 18.74 2.12
N PHE A 266 -35.90 17.99 1.17
CA PHE A 266 -35.14 18.54 0.03
C PHE A 266 -36.01 19.40 -0.89
N PHE A 267 -37.28 19.02 -1.09
CA PHE A 267 -38.24 19.74 -1.94
C PHE A 267 -39.22 20.64 -1.15
N GLY A 268 -39.05 20.79 0.17
CA GLY A 268 -39.95 21.51 1.07
C GLY A 268 -39.81 23.05 1.10
N GLY A 269 -38.87 23.61 0.31
CA GLY A 269 -38.68 25.07 0.19
C GLY A 269 -38.06 25.76 1.42
N THR A 270 -38.02 27.10 1.40
CA THR A 270 -37.36 27.96 2.42
C THR A 270 -37.94 27.85 3.83
N THR A 271 -39.16 27.32 3.96
CA THR A 271 -39.88 27.11 5.22
C THR A 271 -39.24 26.05 6.12
N ASN A 272 -38.49 25.09 5.57
CA ASN A 272 -37.82 24.03 6.35
C ASN A 272 -36.38 24.36 6.76
N ILE A 273 -35.85 25.49 6.30
CA ILE A 273 -34.42 25.85 6.38
C ILE A 273 -34.13 26.72 7.61
N HIS A 274 -35.18 27.18 8.31
CA HIS A 274 -35.08 28.02 9.49
C HIS A 274 -35.36 27.29 10.81
N VAL A 275 -35.54 25.97 10.78
CA VAL A 275 -35.99 25.22 11.97
C VAL A 275 -34.88 25.06 13.03
N GLU A 276 -33.60 25.15 12.67
CA GLU A 276 -32.50 24.90 13.63
C GLU A 276 -31.28 25.85 13.55
N GLY A 277 -31.32 26.93 12.76
CA GLY A 277 -30.23 27.92 12.73
C GLY A 277 -28.91 27.45 12.07
N TYR A 278 -28.90 26.31 11.38
CA TYR A 278 -27.74 25.83 10.62
C TYR A 278 -27.62 26.51 9.26
N THR A 279 -26.38 26.72 8.80
CA THR A 279 -26.14 27.11 7.40
C THR A 279 -26.34 25.90 6.48
N TYR A 280 -26.64 26.14 5.19
CA TYR A 280 -26.70 25.06 4.19
C TYR A 280 -25.42 24.19 4.16
N ALA A 281 -24.24 24.80 4.41
CA ALA A 281 -22.97 24.09 4.43
C ALA A 281 -22.83 23.17 5.66
N ASP A 282 -23.39 23.56 6.81
CA ASP A 282 -23.40 22.73 8.01
C ASP A 282 -24.36 21.55 7.86
N TYR A 283 -25.52 21.77 7.26
CA TYR A 283 -26.48 20.70 6.98
C TYR A 283 -25.90 19.67 5.99
N ALA A 284 -25.24 20.11 4.91
CA ALA A 284 -24.66 19.21 3.92
C ALA A 284 -23.48 18.35 4.43
N ARG A 285 -22.83 18.76 5.54
CA ARG A 285 -21.75 18.01 6.18
C ARG A 285 -22.25 17.09 7.30
N ARG A 286 -23.35 17.45 7.96
CA ARG A 286 -23.99 16.63 8.99
C ARG A 286 -24.74 15.46 8.34
N GLY A 287 -24.61 14.27 8.90
CA GLY A 287 -25.30 13.08 8.40
C GLY A 287 -24.53 12.27 7.35
N PHE A 288 -23.49 12.82 6.71
CA PHE A 288 -22.71 12.06 5.72
C PHE A 288 -22.01 10.85 6.34
N GLY A 289 -21.31 11.04 7.46
CA GLY A 289 -20.61 9.95 8.15
C GLY A 289 -21.57 8.89 8.69
N GLU A 290 -22.72 9.33 9.20
CA GLU A 290 -23.79 8.47 9.69
C GLU A 290 -24.36 7.62 8.54
N LEU A 291 -24.62 8.21 7.38
CA LEU A 291 -25.09 7.48 6.19
C LEU A 291 -24.05 6.50 5.66
N VAL A 292 -22.76 6.86 5.67
CA VAL A 292 -21.66 5.94 5.33
C VAL A 292 -21.64 4.75 6.30
N THR A 293 -21.83 5.01 7.58
CA THR A 293 -21.90 3.97 8.63
C THR A 293 -23.11 3.04 8.41
N VAL A 294 -24.28 3.60 8.10
CA VAL A 294 -25.49 2.84 7.76
C VAL A 294 -25.25 1.97 6.52
N ALA A 295 -24.61 2.51 5.48
CA ALA A 295 -24.28 1.76 4.27
C ALA A 295 -23.31 0.59 4.56
N PHE A 296 -22.32 0.79 5.44
CA PHE A 296 -21.42 -0.27 5.89
C PHE A 296 -22.17 -1.40 6.59
N PHE A 297 -23.05 -1.08 7.55
CA PHE A 297 -23.85 -2.10 8.25
C PHE A 297 -24.84 -2.80 7.32
N ALA A 298 -25.42 -2.08 6.36
CA ALA A 298 -26.28 -2.69 5.34
C ALA A 298 -25.50 -3.70 4.48
N LEU A 299 -24.28 -3.36 4.05
CA LEU A 299 -23.43 -4.30 3.32
C LEU A 299 -23.07 -5.52 4.17
N LEU A 300 -22.66 -5.32 5.44
CA LEU A 300 -22.35 -6.42 6.35
C LEU A 300 -23.55 -7.36 6.50
N MET A 301 -24.74 -6.81 6.72
CA MET A 301 -25.98 -7.56 6.81
C MET A 301 -26.27 -8.37 5.54
N LEU A 302 -26.12 -7.76 4.35
CA LEU A 302 -26.32 -8.45 3.07
C LEU A 302 -25.35 -9.62 2.90
N LEU A 303 -24.08 -9.43 3.23
CA LEU A 303 -23.06 -10.49 3.16
C LEU A 303 -23.36 -11.62 4.15
N THR A 304 -23.73 -11.27 5.39
CA THR A 304 -24.12 -12.26 6.41
C THR A 304 -25.34 -13.05 5.94
N LEU A 305 -26.43 -12.38 5.56
CA LEU A 305 -27.65 -13.03 5.07
C LEU A 305 -27.35 -13.92 3.85
N SER A 306 -26.58 -13.44 2.87
CA SER A 306 -26.22 -14.27 1.71
C SER A 306 -25.42 -15.52 2.08
N GLY A 307 -24.66 -15.51 3.18
CA GLY A 307 -23.88 -16.65 3.65
C GLY A 307 -24.68 -17.66 4.47
N VAL A 308 -25.74 -17.22 5.15
CA VAL A 308 -26.50 -18.05 6.11
C VAL A 308 -27.92 -18.41 5.66
N THR A 309 -28.40 -17.82 4.56
CA THR A 309 -29.73 -18.10 3.99
C THR A 309 -29.68 -19.36 3.11
N LYS A 310 -30.60 -20.29 3.34
CA LYS A 310 -30.82 -21.42 2.44
C LYS A 310 -31.48 -20.92 1.15
N ARG A 311 -30.76 -20.99 0.03
CA ARG A 311 -31.33 -20.65 -1.29
C ARG A 311 -32.19 -21.82 -1.77
N GLU A 312 -33.47 -21.58 -1.97
CA GLU A 312 -34.30 -22.49 -2.76
C GLU A 312 -33.83 -22.36 -4.22
N THR A 313 -33.22 -23.43 -4.73
CA THR A 313 -32.89 -23.53 -6.14
C THR A 313 -34.15 -24.03 -6.81
N GLU A 314 -34.82 -23.17 -7.58
CA GLU A 314 -35.86 -23.64 -8.50
C GLU A 314 -35.20 -24.63 -9.47
N THR A 315 -35.63 -25.88 -9.37
CA THR A 315 -35.34 -26.96 -10.33
C THR A 315 -36.19 -26.81 -11.57
#